data_AF-A0A1F9M5A0-F1
#
_entry.id   AF-A0A1F9M5A0-F1
#
_cell.length_a   1.000
_cell.length_b   1.000
_cell.length_c   1.000
_cell.angle_alpha   90.00
_cell.angle_beta   90.00
_cell.angle_gamma   90.00
#
_symmetry.space_group_name_H-M   'P 1'
#
loop_
_entity.id
_entity.type
_entity.pdbx_description
1 polymer ?
#
loop_
_entity_poly.entity_id
_entity_poly.type
_entity_poly.pdbx_seq_one_letter_code
_entity_poly.pdbx_strand_id
1 'polypeptide(L)' 'MIKPKYPRMAKRLIELIGADELSKISMDYPFRKERDAKIQELYRRGVPQIVLTEVSGLSDSSISRICLFGANK' A
#
# COMPACT_ATOMS: atom_id res chain seq x y z
N MET A 1 -13.61 10.85 2.37
CA MET A 1 -12.24 11.39 2.29
C MET A 1 -11.54 11.09 3.60
N ILE A 2 -10.62 10.12 3.63
CA ILE A 2 -9.77 9.85 4.79
C ILE A 2 -8.68 10.93 4.79
N LYS A 3 -8.68 11.82 5.79
CA LYS A 3 -7.58 12.79 5.94
C LYS A 3 -6.32 12.05 6.37
N PRO A 4 -5.17 12.25 5.71
CA PRO A 4 -3.95 11.55 6.07
C PRO A 4 -3.55 11.96 7.50
N LYS A 5 -3.31 10.97 8.36
CA LYS A 5 -2.96 11.20 9.77
C LYS A 5 -1.51 11.70 9.88
N TYR A 6 -0.69 11.51 8.83
CA TYR A 6 0.72 11.90 8.78
C TYR A 6 1.13 12.49 7.40
N PRO A 7 0.62 13.68 7.03
CA PRO A 7 0.74 14.21 5.67
C PRO A 7 2.18 14.47 5.19
N ARG A 8 3.13 14.73 6.11
CA ARG A 8 4.53 15.03 5.76
C ARG A 8 5.36 13.76 5.53
N MET A 9 5.16 12.72 6.34
CA MET A 9 5.85 11.44 6.16
C MET A 9 5.27 10.69 4.96
N ALA A 10 3.94 10.69 4.82
CA ALA A 10 3.27 10.10 3.67
C ALA A 10 3.77 10.70 2.35
N LYS A 11 3.86 12.03 2.23
CA LYS A 11 4.39 12.67 1.01
C LYS A 11 5.81 12.25 0.66
N ARG A 12 6.73 12.22 1.64
CA ARG A 12 8.12 11.81 1.39
C ARG A 12 8.24 10.32 1.05
N LEU A 13 7.42 9.47 1.66
CA LEU A 13 7.38 8.04 1.34
C LEU A 13 6.73 7.78 -0.02
N ILE A 14 5.70 8.53 -0.39
CA ILE A 14 5.08 8.52 -1.72
C ILE A 14 6.12 8.91 -2.79
N GLU A 15 6.94 9.93 -2.52
CA GLU A 15 8.05 10.31 -3.41
C GLU A 15 9.12 9.19 -3.55
N LEU A 16 9.37 8.42 -2.48
CA LEU A 16 10.34 7.31 -2.49
C LEU A 16 9.81 6.04 -3.20
N ILE A 17 8.52 5.77 -3.12
CA ILE A 17 7.88 4.61 -3.79
C ILE A 17 7.90 4.80 -5.31
N GLY A 18 7.89 6.05 -5.79
CA GLY A 18 7.92 6.37 -7.21
C GLY A 18 6.54 6.29 -7.87
N ALA A 19 6.30 7.14 -8.88
CA ALA A 19 4.99 7.31 -9.51
C ALA A 19 4.44 6.02 -10.16
N ASP A 20 5.32 5.17 -10.69
CA ASP A 20 4.94 3.91 -11.35
C ASP A 20 4.39 2.87 -10.37
N GLU A 21 5.00 2.76 -9.18
CA GLU A 21 4.59 1.83 -8.15
C GLU A 21 3.29 2.29 -7.48
N LEU A 22 3.09 3.60 -7.33
CA LEU A 22 1.84 4.20 -6.85
C LEU A 22 0.67 3.91 -7.80
N SER A 23 0.90 3.92 -9.12
CA SER A 23 -0.14 3.60 -10.08
C SER A 23 -0.62 2.15 -9.96
N LYS A 24 0.27 1.22 -9.58
CA LYS A 24 -0.04 -0.22 -9.44
C LYS A 24 -0.81 -0.55 -8.17
N ILE A 25 -0.52 0.13 -7.06
CA ILE A 25 -1.22 -0.07 -5.79
C ILE A 25 -2.60 0.59 -5.73
N SER A 26 -2.89 1.50 -6.66
CA SER A 26 -4.20 2.12 -6.83
C SER A 26 -5.11 1.34 -7.80
N MET A 27 -4.67 0.22 -8.37
CA MET A 27 -5.47 -0.57 -9.31
C MET A 27 -6.50 -1.44 -8.57
N ASP A 28 -7.72 -1.54 -9.10
CA ASP A 28 -8.78 -2.36 -8.50
C ASP A 28 -9.07 -3.61 -9.36
N TYR A 29 -10.24 -3.74 -9.97
CA TYR A 29 -10.54 -4.85 -10.89
C TYR A 29 -10.08 -4.54 -12.33
N PRO A 30 -9.51 -5.49 -13.10
CA PRO A 30 -9.17 -6.88 -12.78
C PRO A 30 -7.79 -7.09 -12.12
N PHE A 31 -7.04 -6.03 -11.86
CA PHE A 31 -5.62 -6.07 -11.42
C PHE A 31 -5.41 -6.28 -9.92
N ARG A 32 -6.45 -6.69 -9.19
CA ARG A 32 -6.42 -6.88 -7.73
C ARG A 32 -5.26 -7.75 -7.26
N LYS A 33 -4.93 -8.81 -8.00
CA LYS A 33 -3.81 -9.71 -7.68
C LYS A 33 -2.46 -9.00 -7.74
N GLU A 34 -2.26 -8.14 -8.75
CA GLU A 34 -1.02 -7.37 -8.95
C GLU A 34 -0.89 -6.29 -7.88
N ARG A 35 -2.01 -5.61 -7.56
CA ARG A 35 -2.08 -4.65 -6.45
C ARG A 35 -1.67 -5.31 -5.14
N ASP A 36 -2.31 -6.43 -4.79
CA ASP A 36 -2.06 -7.10 -3.51
C ASP A 36 -0.61 -7.64 -3.43
N ALA A 37 -0.06 -8.16 -4.54
CA ALA A 37 1.34 -8.57 -4.63
C ALA A 37 2.32 -7.41 -4.42
N LYS A 38 2.02 -6.24 -5.00
CA LYS A 38 2.81 -5.03 -4.84
C LYS A 38 2.76 -4.48 -3.42
N ILE A 39 1.60 -4.48 -2.77
CA ILE A 39 1.43 -4.10 -1.36
C ILE A 39 2.29 -5.01 -0.47
N GLN A 40 2.29 -6.33 -0.71
CA GLN A 40 3.13 -7.27 0.02
C GLN A 40 4.63 -7.05 -0.19
N GLU A 41 5.03 -6.72 -1.41
CA GLU A 41 6.43 -6.38 -1.73
C GLU A 41 6.88 -5.13 -0.96
N LEU A 42 6.08 -4.06 -0.98
CA LEU A 42 6.37 -2.83 -0.25
C LEU A 42 6.39 -3.07 1.26
N TYR A 43 5.47 -3.87 1.78
CA TYR A 43 5.46 -4.26 3.19
C TYR A 43 6.75 -5.02 3.58
N ARG A 44 7.19 -5.99 2.75
CA ARG A 44 8.46 -6.71 2.96
C ARG A 44 9.69 -5.82 2.90
N ARG A 45 9.64 -4.73 2.13
CA ARG A 45 10.68 -3.68 2.09
C ARG A 45 10.66 -2.75 3.31
N GLY A 46 9.74 -2.96 4.25
CA GLY A 46 9.64 -2.18 5.48
C GLY A 46 8.74 -0.94 5.36
N VAL A 47 7.93 -0.82 4.30
CA VAL A 47 6.98 0.29 4.18
C VAL A 47 5.90 0.12 5.27
N PRO A 48 5.69 1.14 6.13
CA PRO A 48 4.70 1.05 7.20
C PRO A 48 3.28 0.82 6.67
N GLN A 49 2.51 0.01 7.38
CA GLN A 49 1.11 -0.30 7.04
C GLN A 49 0.26 0.96 6.83
N ILE A 50 0.45 1.98 7.67
CA ILE A 50 -0.27 3.25 7.56
C ILE A 50 -0.04 3.96 6.23
N VAL A 51 1.17 3.86 5.69
CA VAL A 51 1.50 4.44 4.37
C VAL A 51 0.75 3.66 3.30
N LEU A 52 0.83 2.31 3.34
CA LEU A 52 0.13 1.43 2.40
C LEU A 52 -1.38 1.70 2.36
N THR A 53 -2.00 1.91 3.53
CA THR A 53 -3.41 2.29 3.67
C THR A 53 -3.70 3.63 2.98
N GLU A 54 -2.86 4.65 3.21
CA GLU A 54 -3.04 5.96 2.59
C GLU A 54 -2.86 5.93 1.07
N VAL A 55 -1.88 5.19 0.56
CA VAL A 55 -1.54 5.19 -0.88
C VAL A 55 -2.42 4.26 -1.71
N SER A 56 -2.89 3.16 -1.15
CA SER A 56 -3.79 2.22 -1.86
C SER A 56 -5.27 2.63 -1.77
N GLY A 57 -5.63 3.52 -0.84
CA GLY A 57 -7.02 3.85 -0.53
C GLY A 57 -7.80 2.71 0.14
N LEU A 58 -7.16 1.59 0.44
CA LEU A 58 -7.78 0.45 1.11
C LEU A 58 -7.93 0.69 2.61
N SER A 59 -8.87 -0.02 3.25
CA SER A 59 -8.98 0.02 4.70
C SER A 59 -7.77 -0.60 5.38
N ASP A 60 -7.49 -0.17 6.61
CA ASP A 60 -6.42 -0.74 7.43
C ASP A 60 -6.57 -2.26 7.61
N SER A 61 -7.80 -2.73 7.80
CA SER A 61 -8.13 -4.16 7.86
C SER A 61 -7.85 -4.91 6.54
N SER A 62 -8.00 -4.25 5.40
CA SER A 62 -7.70 -4.84 4.09
C SER A 62 -6.20 -4.95 3.88
N ILE A 63 -5.43 -3.91 4.21
CA ILE A 63 -3.97 -3.95 4.17
C ILE A 63 -3.42 -4.97 5.14
N SER A 64 -3.90 -5.00 6.39
CA SER A 64 -3.50 -6.00 7.38
C SER A 64 -3.71 -7.42 6.83
N ARG A 65 -4.85 -7.70 6.22
CA ARG A 65 -5.11 -8.99 5.57
C ARG A 65 -4.13 -9.27 4.42
N ILE A 66 -3.89 -8.32 3.53
CA ILE A 66 -2.97 -8.48 2.40
C ILE A 66 -1.54 -8.77 2.90
N CYS A 67 -1.08 -8.05 3.92
CA CYS A 67 0.25 -8.22 4.51
C CYS A 67 0.39 -9.54 5.27
N LEU A 68 -0.62 -9.95 6.06
CA LEU A 68 -0.58 -11.19 6.86
C LEU A 68 -0.71 -12.46 6.01
N PHE A 69 -1.55 -12.47 4.98
CA PHE A 69 -1.74 -13.65 4.13
C PHE A 69 -0.57 -13.91 3.17
N GLY A 70 0.30 -12.92 2.93
CA GLY A 70 1.51 -13.08 2.12
C GLY A 70 2.72 -13.65 2.85
N ALA A 71 2.71 -13.66 4.19
CA ALA A 71 3.84 -14.10 5.02
C ALA A 71 3.84 -15.62 5.31
N ASN A 72 2.82 -16.35 4.86
CA ASN A 72 2.57 -17.76 5.20
C ASN A 72 2.79 -18.74 4.02
N LYS A 73 3.68 -18.41 3.08
CA LYS A 73 4.10 -19.32 1.99
C LYS A 73 5.60 -19.40 1.86
#